data_AF-A0A067H8L6-F1
#
_entry.id   AF-A0A067H8L6-F1
#
_cell.length_a   1.000
_cell.length_b   1.000
_cell.length_c   1.000
_cell.angle_alpha   90.00
_cell.angle_beta   90.00
_cell.angle_gamma   90.00
#
_symmetry.space_group_name_H-M   'P 1'
#
loop_
_entity.id
_entity.type
_entity.pdbx_description
1 polymer ?
#
loop_
_entity_poly.entity_id
_entity_poly.type
_entity_poly.pdbx_seq_one_letter_code
_entity_poly.pdbx_strand_id
1 'polypeptide(L)'
;MDYAFEFIIDNGGIDTEEDYPYKAIDGGGMAFQLYESGIFTGRCGTSLDHGVTAVGYGTENGADYWIVKNSWGSSWGEAGYIRMERNVAGTLTGKCGIAMEASYPIKKGQNPPNPGPSPPSPTKPPAVCDNYYSCPESNTCCCVFEYGNSCFAWGCCPLEAATCCDDHYSCCPHDYPICNVRAGTCLMSKDNPLGVRALRRTPAKPYWAHGNQGGSSSA
;
A
#
# COMPACT_ATOMS: atom_id res chain seq x y z
N MET A 1 -1.28 14.28 19.22
CA MET A 1 -0.38 13.09 19.35
C MET A 1 1.05 13.50 19.73
N ASP A 2 1.27 14.77 20.07
CA ASP A 2 2.61 15.36 20.10
C ASP A 2 3.49 14.83 21.22
N TYR A 3 2.94 14.63 22.41
CA TYR A 3 3.65 14.02 23.54
C TYR A 3 4.10 12.57 23.24
N ALA A 4 3.34 11.83 22.44
CA ALA A 4 3.74 10.47 22.06
C ALA A 4 4.95 10.52 21.10
N PHE A 5 4.97 11.46 20.16
CA PHE A 5 6.14 11.66 19.30
C PHE A 5 7.37 12.13 20.08
N GLU A 6 7.19 13.03 21.05
CA GLU A 6 8.27 13.49 21.93
C GLU A 6 8.84 12.34 22.75
N PHE A 7 7.98 11.50 23.35
CA PHE A 7 8.42 10.29 24.05
C PHE A 7 9.25 9.37 23.15
N ILE A 8 8.83 9.14 21.89
CA ILE A 8 9.59 8.31 20.94
C ILE A 8 10.97 8.92 20.64
N ILE A 9 11.04 10.25 20.49
CA ILE A 9 12.30 10.95 20.27
C ILE A 9 13.23 10.80 21.48
N ASP A 10 12.70 11.02 22.69
CA ASP A 10 13.46 10.98 23.93
C ASP A 10 13.95 9.56 24.29
N ASN A 11 13.19 8.54 23.89
CA ASN A 11 13.54 7.13 24.13
C ASN A 11 14.34 6.50 22.97
N GLY A 12 14.69 7.29 21.94
CA GLY A 12 15.53 6.82 20.84
C GLY A 12 14.84 5.84 19.88
N GLY A 13 13.52 5.76 19.89
CA GLY A 13 12.75 4.88 19.02
C GLY A 13 11.41 4.43 19.62
N ILE A 14 10.69 3.63 18.84
CA ILE A 14 9.49 2.89 19.25
C ILE A 14 9.70 1.43 18.86
N ASP A 15 9.24 0.51 19.71
CA ASP A 15 9.38 -0.92 19.46
C ASP A 15 8.35 -1.46 18.44
N THR A 16 8.50 -2.71 18.01
CA THR A 16 7.56 -3.34 17.08
C THR A 16 6.27 -3.79 17.79
N GLU A 17 5.18 -3.94 17.04
CA GLU A 17 3.89 -4.42 17.57
C GLU A 17 3.99 -5.84 18.17
N GLU A 18 4.95 -6.66 17.72
CA GLU A 18 5.19 -8.01 18.24
C GLU A 18 5.68 -8.00 19.68
N ASP A 19 6.43 -6.96 20.07
CA ASP A 19 7.01 -6.80 21.40
C ASP A 19 6.06 -6.08 22.37
N TYR A 20 5.10 -5.30 21.86
CA TYR A 20 4.18 -4.52 22.69
C TYR A 20 2.75 -4.43 22.11
N PRO A 21 1.91 -5.47 22.29
CA PRO A 21 0.60 -5.55 21.65
C PRO A 21 -0.35 -4.47 22.15
N TYR A 22 -0.95 -3.76 21.21
CA TYR A 22 -1.84 -2.63 21.42
C TYR A 22 -3.14 -3.00 22.14
N LYS A 23 -3.53 -2.17 23.12
CA LYS A 23 -4.87 -2.15 23.72
C LYS A 23 -5.35 -0.71 23.85
N ALA A 24 -6.34 -0.31 23.08
CA ALA A 24 -7.06 0.94 23.32
C ALA A 24 -8.56 0.81 22.98
N ILE A 25 -9.36 1.63 23.67
CA ILE A 25 -10.83 1.71 23.61
C ILE A 25 -11.26 3.18 23.41
N ASP A 26 -12.40 3.33 22.74
CA ASP A 26 -13.41 4.42 22.72
C ASP A 26 -13.31 5.57 21.70
N GLY A 27 -14.47 5.97 21.19
CA GLY A 27 -14.76 7.17 20.38
C GLY A 27 -16.27 7.41 20.33
N GLY A 28 -16.72 8.49 20.96
CA GLY A 28 -18.02 8.56 21.64
C GLY A 28 -19.26 8.92 20.81
N GLY A 29 -19.14 9.17 19.49
CA GLY A 29 -20.27 9.64 18.68
C GLY A 29 -21.07 8.52 17.98
N MET A 30 -22.38 8.38 18.23
CA MET A 30 -23.19 7.29 17.62
C MET A 30 -23.12 7.23 16.08
N ALA A 31 -23.15 8.37 15.39
CA ALA A 31 -23.09 8.38 13.92
C ALA A 31 -21.73 7.90 13.40
N PHE A 32 -20.66 8.15 14.16
CA PHE A 32 -19.33 7.67 13.86
C PHE A 32 -19.20 6.18 14.25
N GLN A 33 -19.67 5.81 15.44
CA GLN A 33 -19.68 4.42 15.93
C GLN A 33 -20.41 3.46 14.98
N LEU A 34 -21.52 3.89 14.39
CA LEU A 34 -22.35 3.10 13.49
C LEU A 34 -22.02 3.31 12.00
N TYR A 35 -20.88 3.94 11.68
CA TYR A 35 -20.45 4.09 10.30
C TYR A 35 -20.14 2.72 9.66
N GLU A 36 -20.73 2.47 8.49
CA GLU A 36 -20.48 1.25 7.70
C GLU A 36 -19.77 1.55 6.37
N SER A 37 -20.23 2.55 5.60
CA SER A 37 -19.63 2.87 4.30
C SER A 37 -20.04 4.25 3.78
N GLY A 38 -19.40 4.68 2.69
CA GLY A 38 -19.67 5.94 1.99
C GLY A 38 -18.88 7.12 2.55
N ILE A 39 -19.07 8.31 1.95
CA ILE A 39 -18.50 9.55 2.51
C ILE A 39 -19.31 9.95 3.74
N PHE A 40 -18.67 9.98 4.90
CA PHE A 40 -19.27 10.35 6.17
C PHE A 40 -19.60 11.84 6.20
N THR A 41 -20.89 12.13 6.09
CA THR A 41 -21.47 13.48 6.22
C THR A 41 -22.25 13.65 7.53
N GLY A 42 -22.25 12.64 8.40
CA GLY A 42 -22.97 12.62 9.69
C GLY A 42 -22.59 13.77 10.62
N ARG A 43 -23.46 14.04 11.59
CA ARG A 43 -23.23 15.08 12.61
C ARG A 43 -22.18 14.61 13.61
N CYS A 44 -21.24 15.49 13.94
CA CYS A 44 -20.23 15.32 14.98
C CYS A 44 -19.87 16.70 15.54
N GLY A 45 -19.35 16.72 16.77
CA GLY A 45 -18.83 17.94 17.41
C GLY A 45 -17.34 18.16 17.13
N THR A 46 -16.74 19.11 17.84
CA THR A 46 -15.30 19.43 17.80
C THR A 46 -14.62 19.23 19.16
N SER A 47 -15.29 18.55 20.10
CA SER A 47 -14.68 18.12 21.36
C SER A 47 -13.88 16.86 21.06
N LEU A 48 -12.57 17.01 20.83
CA LEU A 48 -11.70 15.91 20.42
C LEU A 48 -11.56 14.88 21.55
N ASP A 49 -11.92 13.64 21.29
CA ASP A 49 -11.86 12.52 22.23
C ASP A 49 -11.20 11.26 21.63
N HIS A 50 -10.92 11.26 20.32
CA HIS A 50 -10.51 10.09 19.59
C HIS A 50 -9.36 10.39 18.62
N GLY A 51 -8.27 9.61 18.72
CA GLY A 51 -7.10 9.71 17.85
C GLY A 51 -7.21 8.78 16.64
N VAL A 52 -6.96 9.31 15.45
CA VAL A 52 -7.02 8.57 14.18
C VAL A 52 -5.86 8.99 13.27
N THR A 53 -5.64 8.25 12.18
CA THR A 53 -4.60 8.59 11.19
C THR A 53 -5.22 8.85 9.82
N ALA A 54 -5.04 10.05 9.28
CA ALA A 54 -5.32 10.32 7.88
C ALA A 54 -4.22 9.69 7.01
N VAL A 55 -4.60 8.81 6.08
CA VAL A 55 -3.66 8.05 5.22
C VAL A 55 -3.80 8.40 3.74
N GLY A 56 -4.77 9.24 3.40
CA GLY A 56 -5.00 9.68 2.03
C GLY A 56 -6.19 10.63 1.92
N TYR A 57 -6.50 11.03 0.70
CA TYR A 57 -7.66 11.85 0.36
C TYR A 57 -8.11 11.57 -1.08
N GLY A 58 -9.34 11.95 -1.39
CA GLY A 58 -9.89 11.80 -2.73
C GLY A 58 -11.11 12.69 -2.97
N THR A 59 -11.76 12.43 -4.09
CA THR A 59 -13.01 13.06 -4.52
C THR A 59 -13.86 12.00 -5.20
N GLU A 60 -15.14 11.92 -4.84
CA GLU A 60 -16.11 11.02 -5.47
C GLU A 60 -17.42 11.78 -5.66
N ASN A 61 -17.95 11.78 -6.89
CA ASN A 61 -19.20 12.47 -7.25
C ASN A 61 -19.26 13.95 -6.85
N GLY A 62 -18.11 14.64 -6.90
CA GLY A 62 -17.99 16.06 -6.52
C GLY A 62 -17.89 16.31 -5.02
N ALA A 63 -17.89 15.26 -4.18
CA ALA A 63 -17.65 15.35 -2.75
C ALA A 63 -16.20 14.96 -2.42
N ASP A 64 -15.49 15.87 -1.76
CA ASP A 64 -14.12 15.63 -1.29
C ASP A 64 -14.13 14.84 0.02
N TYR A 65 -13.15 13.94 0.18
CA TYR A 65 -12.99 13.17 1.42
C TYR A 65 -11.54 12.96 1.82
N TRP A 66 -11.33 12.72 3.11
CA TRP A 66 -10.16 12.12 3.74
C TRP A 66 -10.34 10.61 3.82
N ILE A 67 -9.27 9.83 3.66
CA ILE A 67 -9.22 8.42 4.00
C ILE A 67 -8.58 8.32 5.38
N VAL A 68 -9.35 7.87 6.36
CA VAL A 68 -8.93 7.84 7.77
C VAL A 68 -8.92 6.40 8.25
N LYS A 69 -7.77 5.95 8.75
CA LYS A 69 -7.59 4.64 9.39
C LYS A 69 -8.03 4.74 10.86
N ASN A 70 -8.90 3.81 11.27
CA ASN A 70 -9.35 3.68 12.65
C ASN A 70 -8.67 2.47 13.35
N SER A 71 -8.86 2.36 14.66
CA SER A 71 -8.27 1.33 15.54
C SER A 71 -9.31 0.34 16.10
N TRP A 72 -10.51 0.26 15.51
CA TRP A 72 -11.63 -0.60 15.96
C TRP A 72 -11.75 -1.93 15.22
N GLY A 73 -10.69 -2.36 14.56
CA GLY A 73 -10.67 -3.59 13.78
C GLY A 73 -11.32 -3.46 12.40
N SER A 74 -11.12 -4.48 11.57
CA SER A 74 -11.54 -4.48 10.17
C SER A 74 -13.05 -4.68 9.98
N SER A 75 -13.79 -5.05 11.02
CA SER A 75 -15.24 -5.23 10.95
C SER A 75 -16.03 -3.91 11.02
N TRP A 76 -15.37 -2.81 11.37
CA TRP A 76 -15.99 -1.49 11.46
C TRP A 76 -15.74 -0.69 10.18
N GLY A 77 -16.74 0.06 9.70
CA GLY A 77 -16.62 0.90 8.52
C GLY A 77 -16.18 0.15 7.26
N GLU A 78 -15.41 0.84 6.41
CA GLU A 78 -14.88 0.29 5.17
C GLU A 78 -13.58 -0.46 5.46
N ALA A 79 -13.69 -1.68 6.02
CA ALA A 79 -12.56 -2.52 6.41
C ALA A 79 -11.61 -1.87 7.45
N GLY A 80 -12.17 -1.16 8.43
CA GLY A 80 -11.43 -0.42 9.46
C GLY A 80 -11.14 1.05 9.10
N TYR A 81 -11.65 1.52 7.96
CA TYR A 81 -11.47 2.89 7.48
C TYR A 81 -12.79 3.65 7.46
N ILE A 82 -12.67 4.97 7.45
CA ILE A 82 -13.76 5.91 7.19
C ILE A 82 -13.33 6.92 6.13
N ARG A 83 -14.19 7.15 5.14
CA ARG A 83 -14.06 8.26 4.21
C ARG A 83 -14.74 9.49 4.79
N MET A 84 -13.99 10.38 5.42
CA MET A 84 -14.55 11.56 6.12
C MET A 84 -14.65 12.76 5.18
N GLU A 85 -15.79 13.45 5.16
CA GLU A 85 -15.99 14.65 4.34
C GLU A 85 -14.88 15.70 4.55
N ARG A 86 -14.34 16.21 3.44
CA ARG A 86 -13.22 17.16 3.40
C ARG A 86 -13.67 18.45 2.72
N ASN A 87 -12.95 19.55 2.99
CA ASN A 87 -13.24 20.88 2.44
C ASN A 87 -14.65 21.39 2.78
N VAL A 88 -15.13 21.07 3.99
CA VAL A 88 -16.43 21.52 4.49
C VAL A 88 -16.44 23.05 4.59
N ALA A 89 -17.35 23.69 3.85
CA ALA A 89 -17.49 25.13 3.85
C ALA A 89 -17.92 25.67 5.23
N GLY A 90 -17.43 26.86 5.59
CA GLY A 90 -17.86 27.55 6.82
C GLY A 90 -17.24 27.01 8.12
N THR A 91 -16.24 26.13 8.05
CA THR A 91 -15.46 25.69 9.20
C THR A 91 -13.96 25.70 8.91
N LEU A 92 -13.16 26.09 9.91
CA LEU A 92 -11.70 25.97 9.90
C LEU A 92 -11.22 24.70 10.63
N THR A 93 -12.10 24.04 11.38
CA THR A 93 -11.77 22.84 12.17
C THR A 93 -11.87 21.56 11.34
N GLY A 94 -12.47 21.63 10.15
CA GLY A 94 -12.81 20.47 9.33
C GLY A 94 -13.96 19.65 9.93
N LYS A 95 -14.34 18.57 9.25
CA LYS A 95 -15.35 17.63 9.75
C LYS A 95 -14.84 16.98 11.05
N CYS A 96 -15.68 16.97 12.08
CA CYS A 96 -15.38 16.40 13.40
C CYS A 96 -14.11 16.92 14.09
N GLY A 97 -13.62 18.12 13.71
CA GLY A 97 -12.39 18.68 14.27
C GLY A 97 -11.09 18.06 13.74
N ILE A 98 -11.14 17.29 12.65
CA ILE A 98 -9.97 16.58 12.09
C ILE A 98 -8.76 17.49 11.77
N ALA A 99 -8.98 18.79 11.56
CA ALA A 99 -7.92 19.75 11.25
C ALA A 99 -7.48 20.60 12.45
N MET A 100 -7.97 20.33 13.68
CA MET A 100 -7.66 21.13 14.87
C MET A 100 -6.30 20.79 15.49
N GLU A 101 -5.97 19.50 15.62
CA GLU A 101 -4.77 19.01 16.32
C GLU A 101 -4.02 17.95 15.49
N ALA A 102 -3.83 18.24 14.20
CA ALA A 102 -3.08 17.37 13.31
C ALA A 102 -1.57 17.51 13.51
N SER A 103 -0.88 16.39 13.65
CA SER A 103 0.58 16.34 13.70
C SER A 103 1.15 15.12 12.99
N TYR A 104 2.43 15.20 12.61
CA TYR A 104 3.14 14.15 11.90
C TYR A 104 4.60 14.08 12.36
N PRO A 105 5.19 12.88 12.45
CA PRO A 105 6.60 12.75 12.78
C PRO A 105 7.47 13.18 11.60
N ILE A 106 8.62 13.79 11.89
CA ILE A 106 9.62 14.14 10.88
C ILE A 106 10.84 13.24 11.08
N LYS A 107 11.15 12.45 10.07
CA LYS A 107 12.38 11.65 10.02
C LYS A 107 13.41 12.32 9.09
N LYS A 108 14.49 12.86 9.67
CA LYS A 108 15.56 13.58 8.93
C LYS A 108 16.70 12.67 8.46
N GLY A 109 16.93 11.56 9.15
CA GLY A 109 17.88 10.55 8.69
C GLY A 109 17.31 9.80 7.50
N GLN A 110 18.18 9.26 6.64
CA GLN A 110 17.73 8.28 5.65
C GLN A 110 16.90 7.22 6.38
N ASN A 111 15.82 6.76 5.75
CA ASN A 111 15.25 5.49 6.16
C ASN A 111 16.42 4.51 6.20
N PRO A 112 16.63 3.75 7.29
CA PRO A 112 17.41 2.53 7.11
C PRO A 112 16.83 1.86 5.86
N PRO A 113 17.67 1.34 4.95
CA PRO A 113 17.16 0.64 3.77
C PRO A 113 16.05 -0.25 4.31
N ASN A 114 14.84 -0.07 3.76
CA ASN A 114 13.63 -0.76 4.23
C ASN A 114 14.07 -2.14 4.68
N PRO A 115 13.76 -2.61 5.92
CA PRO A 115 13.91 -4.02 6.22
C PRO A 115 12.91 -4.73 5.31
N GLY A 116 13.30 -4.86 4.04
CA GLY A 116 12.92 -5.96 3.23
C GLY A 116 13.26 -7.23 4.01
N PRO A 117 12.66 -8.36 3.60
CA PRO A 117 12.79 -9.61 4.29
C PRO A 117 14.24 -9.84 4.75
N SER A 118 14.40 -10.33 5.98
CA SER A 118 15.67 -10.73 6.60
C SER A 118 16.73 -11.08 5.56
N PRO A 119 17.98 -10.61 5.72
CA PRO A 119 18.98 -10.55 4.65
C PRO A 119 18.97 -11.85 3.83
N PRO A 120 18.80 -11.77 2.50
CA PRO A 120 19.01 -12.96 1.70
C PRO A 120 20.47 -13.37 1.90
N SER A 121 20.63 -14.61 2.35
CA SER A 121 21.74 -15.48 1.99
C SER A 121 22.27 -15.14 0.58
N PRO A 122 23.58 -15.30 0.37
CA PRO A 122 24.42 -14.47 -0.49
C PRO A 122 23.86 -14.14 -1.89
N THR A 123 24.04 -12.88 -2.29
CA THR A 123 23.93 -12.29 -3.64
C THR A 123 22.68 -12.72 -4.43
N LYS A 124 21.59 -11.95 -4.30
CA LYS A 124 20.38 -12.06 -5.16
C LYS A 124 20.85 -12.07 -6.63
N PRO A 125 20.67 -13.16 -7.38
CA PRO A 125 20.87 -13.13 -8.83
C PRO A 125 19.89 -12.10 -9.43
N PRO A 126 20.19 -11.55 -10.63
CA PRO A 126 19.32 -10.56 -11.28
C PRO A 126 17.93 -11.16 -11.50
N ALA A 127 16.94 -10.36 -11.91
CA ALA A 127 15.58 -10.82 -12.16
C ALA A 127 15.52 -11.83 -13.33
N VAL A 128 16.01 -13.03 -13.10
CA VAL A 128 16.09 -14.17 -14.01
C VAL A 128 14.75 -14.87 -13.93
N CYS A 129 14.04 -14.92 -15.04
CA CYS A 129 12.75 -15.60 -15.11
C CYS A 129 12.94 -17.09 -15.39
N ASP A 130 13.88 -17.41 -16.29
CA ASP A 130 14.31 -18.77 -16.62
C ASP A 130 15.69 -18.74 -17.33
N ASN A 131 16.06 -19.85 -17.99
CA ASN A 131 17.31 -19.97 -18.75
C ASN A 131 17.36 -19.11 -20.03
N TYR A 132 16.26 -18.50 -20.43
CA TYR A 132 16.14 -17.74 -21.67
C TYR A 132 15.78 -16.28 -21.43
N TYR A 133 15.06 -15.94 -20.35
CA TYR A 133 14.44 -14.65 -20.12
C TYR A 133 14.85 -14.03 -18.78
N SER A 134 14.95 -12.71 -18.79
CA SER A 134 15.18 -11.89 -17.60
C SER A 134 14.39 -10.58 -17.64
N CYS A 135 14.25 -9.98 -16.48
CA CYS A 135 13.65 -8.71 -16.21
C CYS A 135 14.69 -7.72 -15.64
N PRO A 136 14.39 -6.41 -15.65
CA PRO A 136 15.14 -5.43 -14.89
C PRO A 136 15.22 -5.77 -13.39
N GLU A 137 16.20 -5.23 -12.69
CA GLU A 137 16.30 -5.34 -11.23
C GLU A 137 15.01 -4.85 -10.55
N SER A 138 14.67 -5.47 -9.42
CA SER A 138 13.47 -5.17 -8.64
C SER A 138 12.12 -5.35 -9.37
N ASN A 139 12.12 -6.08 -10.49
CA ASN A 139 10.90 -6.54 -11.16
C ASN A 139 10.57 -8.00 -10.81
N THR A 140 9.28 -8.34 -10.89
CA THR A 140 8.79 -9.71 -10.74
C THR A 140 8.54 -10.35 -12.09
N CYS A 141 9.09 -11.54 -12.31
CA CYS A 141 8.81 -12.36 -13.48
C CYS A 141 7.42 -12.99 -13.37
N CYS A 142 6.55 -12.71 -14.33
CA CYS A 142 5.20 -13.23 -14.42
C CYS A 142 5.03 -14.04 -15.70
N CYS A 143 4.49 -15.25 -15.58
CA CYS A 143 4.24 -16.07 -16.76
C CYS A 143 3.13 -15.46 -17.64
N VAL A 144 3.43 -15.34 -18.94
CA VAL A 144 2.52 -14.81 -19.96
C VAL A 144 1.95 -15.94 -20.81
N PHE A 145 2.73 -16.98 -21.04
CA PHE A 145 2.28 -18.14 -21.80
C PHE A 145 2.69 -19.43 -21.08
N GLU A 146 1.71 -20.10 -20.50
CA GLU A 146 1.88 -21.36 -19.78
C GLU A 146 1.29 -22.52 -20.59
N TYR A 147 2.02 -23.62 -20.67
CA TYR A 147 1.51 -24.86 -21.23
C TYR A 147 1.96 -26.03 -20.36
N GLY A 148 0.98 -26.78 -19.82
CA GLY A 148 1.26 -27.77 -18.78
C GLY A 148 1.69 -27.08 -17.49
N ASN A 149 2.86 -27.43 -16.97
CA ASN A 149 3.43 -26.86 -15.75
C ASN A 149 4.75 -26.10 -16.06
N SER A 150 4.80 -25.48 -17.24
CA SER A 150 6.00 -24.81 -17.75
C SER A 150 5.62 -23.50 -18.44
N CYS A 151 6.40 -22.47 -18.13
CA CYS A 151 6.25 -21.16 -18.73
C CYS A 151 7.14 -21.03 -19.97
N PHE A 152 6.56 -20.58 -21.08
CA PHE A 152 7.23 -20.41 -22.37
C PHE A 152 7.47 -18.95 -22.75
N ALA A 153 6.80 -18.02 -22.08
CA ALA A 153 7.03 -16.59 -22.24
C ALA A 153 6.79 -15.84 -20.93
N TRP A 154 7.64 -14.86 -20.67
CA TRP A 154 7.62 -14.10 -19.42
C TRP A 154 7.36 -12.62 -19.65
N GLY A 155 6.74 -12.00 -18.66
CA GLY A 155 6.56 -10.56 -18.55
C GLY A 155 7.13 -10.06 -17.23
N CYS A 156 7.57 -8.82 -17.22
CA CYS A 156 8.12 -8.15 -16.05
C CYS A 156 7.07 -7.23 -15.44
N CYS A 157 6.72 -7.47 -14.19
CA CYS A 157 6.02 -6.50 -13.38
C CYS A 157 7.02 -5.52 -12.76
N PRO A 158 6.81 -4.19 -12.85
CA PRO A 158 7.72 -3.19 -12.30
C PRO A 158 7.59 -3.02 -10.77
N LEU A 159 7.49 -4.14 -10.05
CA LEU A 159 7.36 -4.23 -8.60
C LEU A 159 8.07 -5.50 -8.11
N GLU A 160 8.63 -5.44 -6.90
CA GLU A 160 9.12 -6.62 -6.21
C GLU A 160 7.96 -7.41 -5.60
N ALA A 161 8.06 -8.75 -5.63
CA ALA A 161 7.06 -9.66 -5.07
C ALA A 161 5.60 -9.42 -5.55
N ALA A 162 5.44 -9.01 -6.81
CA ALA A 162 4.13 -8.69 -7.37
C ALA A 162 3.25 -9.94 -7.56
N THR A 163 1.95 -9.77 -7.42
CA THR A 163 0.98 -10.80 -7.82
C THR A 163 0.76 -10.72 -9.33
N CYS A 164 1.00 -11.81 -10.03
CA CYS A 164 0.74 -11.94 -11.45
C CYS A 164 -0.75 -12.25 -11.68
N CYS A 165 -1.48 -11.33 -12.31
CA CYS A 165 -2.89 -11.54 -12.65
C CYS A 165 -3.10 -12.57 -13.78
N ASP A 166 -4.26 -13.21 -13.77
CA ASP A 166 -4.65 -14.24 -14.75
C ASP A 166 -4.91 -13.69 -16.16
N ASP A 167 -5.00 -12.37 -16.31
CA ASP A 167 -5.10 -11.74 -17.63
C ASP A 167 -3.78 -11.81 -18.42
N HIS A 168 -2.69 -12.28 -17.82
CA HIS A 168 -1.34 -12.35 -18.37
C HIS A 168 -0.72 -10.98 -18.76
N TYR A 169 -1.41 -9.87 -18.53
CA TYR A 169 -0.99 -8.52 -18.92
C TYR A 169 -0.75 -7.60 -17.72
N SER A 170 -1.45 -7.85 -16.61
CA SER A 170 -1.45 -7.00 -15.44
C SER A 170 -0.79 -7.67 -14.26
N CYS A 171 -0.33 -6.86 -13.32
CA CYS A 171 0.17 -7.32 -12.03
C CYS A 171 -0.24 -6.35 -10.94
N CYS A 172 -0.29 -6.89 -9.72
CA CYS A 172 -0.70 -6.15 -8.54
C CYS A 172 0.43 -6.07 -7.51
N PRO A 173 0.49 -4.97 -6.74
CA PRO A 173 1.36 -4.89 -5.56
C PRO A 173 1.04 -6.01 -4.57
N HIS A 174 2.04 -6.45 -3.82
CA HIS A 174 1.89 -7.47 -2.78
C HIS A 174 0.81 -7.10 -1.75
N ASP A 175 0.69 -5.82 -1.38
CA ASP A 175 -0.30 -5.35 -0.41
C ASP A 175 -1.73 -5.28 -0.96
N TYR A 176 -1.89 -5.42 -2.28
CA TYR A 176 -3.18 -5.44 -2.97
C TYR A 176 -3.26 -6.67 -3.88
N PRO A 177 -3.17 -7.91 -3.36
CA PRO A 177 -2.89 -9.09 -4.16
C PRO A 177 -4.08 -9.56 -5.01
N ILE A 178 -5.28 -9.00 -4.80
CA ILE A 178 -6.49 -9.46 -5.49
C ILE A 178 -6.67 -8.70 -6.80
N CYS A 179 -6.41 -9.40 -7.91
CA CYS A 179 -6.59 -8.86 -9.25
C CYS A 179 -8.08 -8.72 -9.63
N ASN A 180 -8.56 -7.49 -9.79
CA ASN A 180 -9.82 -7.20 -10.47
C ASN A 180 -9.53 -6.84 -11.93
N VAL A 181 -9.33 -7.87 -12.75
CA VAL A 181 -8.97 -7.73 -14.17
C VAL A 181 -10.03 -7.00 -15.00
N ARG A 182 -11.32 -7.07 -14.60
CA ARG A 182 -12.41 -6.37 -15.31
C ARG A 182 -12.36 -4.86 -15.10
N ALA A 183 -12.02 -4.43 -13.89
CA ALA A 183 -11.91 -3.02 -13.54
C ALA A 183 -10.49 -2.46 -13.75
N GLY A 184 -9.49 -3.32 -14.00
CA GLY A 184 -8.08 -2.90 -14.09
C GLY A 184 -7.51 -2.43 -12.76
N THR A 185 -7.99 -3.00 -11.66
CA THR A 185 -7.63 -2.60 -10.29
C THR A 185 -7.16 -3.79 -9.44
N CYS A 186 -6.47 -3.47 -8.36
CA CYS A 186 -5.93 -4.39 -7.38
C CYS A 186 -6.55 -4.08 -6.03
N LEU A 187 -7.09 -5.08 -5.34
CA LEU A 187 -7.82 -4.93 -4.08
C LEU A 187 -7.04 -5.58 -2.93
N MET A 188 -7.17 -5.03 -1.73
CA MET A 188 -6.65 -5.66 -0.50
C MET A 188 -7.47 -6.90 -0.11
N SER A 189 -8.78 -6.87 -0.34
CA SER A 189 -9.71 -7.97 -0.08
C SER A 189 -10.86 -7.95 -1.11
N LYS A 190 -11.57 -9.07 -1.29
CA LYS A 190 -12.56 -9.25 -2.37
C LYS A 190 -13.71 -8.23 -2.31
N ASP A 191 -14.03 -7.75 -1.11
CA ASP A 191 -15.15 -6.86 -0.83
C ASP A 191 -14.71 -5.41 -0.52
N ASN A 192 -13.43 -5.09 -0.68
CA ASN A 192 -12.93 -3.74 -0.43
C ASN A 192 -13.30 -2.81 -1.60
N PRO A 193 -14.04 -1.70 -1.37
CA PRO A 193 -14.34 -0.73 -2.42
C PRO A 193 -13.11 0.06 -2.87
N LEU A 194 -12.01 0.03 -2.11
CA LEU A 194 -10.77 0.71 -2.40
C LEU A 194 -9.81 -0.22 -3.16
N GLY A 195 -9.49 0.18 -4.39
CA GLY A 195 -8.52 -0.49 -5.23
C GLY A 195 -7.48 0.47 -5.79
N VAL A 196 -6.24 0.01 -5.90
CA VAL A 196 -5.20 0.71 -6.66
C VAL A 196 -5.22 0.26 -8.11
N ARG A 197 -4.70 1.07 -9.03
CA ARG A 197 -4.63 0.69 -10.45
C ARG A 197 -3.65 -0.47 -10.62
N ALA A 198 -4.05 -1.48 -11.39
CA ALA A 198 -3.14 -2.57 -11.76
C ALA A 198 -2.03 -2.06 -12.68
N LEU A 199 -0.82 -2.58 -12.52
CA LEU A 199 0.32 -2.20 -13.34
C LEU A 199 0.42 -3.12 -14.56
N ARG A 200 0.81 -2.54 -15.69
CA ARG A 200 1.01 -3.29 -16.91
C ARG A 200 2.40 -3.92 -16.92
N ARG A 201 2.46 -5.20 -17.29
CA ARG A 201 3.71 -5.91 -17.51
C ARG A 201 4.41 -5.41 -18.77
N THR A 202 5.74 -5.45 -18.79
CA THR A 202 6.54 -5.35 -20.03
C THR A 202 7.02 -6.73 -20.46
N PRO A 203 7.28 -7.01 -21.74
CA PRO A 203 7.91 -8.28 -22.13
C PRO A 203 9.25 -8.49 -21.43
N ALA A 204 9.52 -9.72 -20.97
CA ALA A 204 10.84 -10.09 -20.49
C ALA A 204 11.85 -10.10 -21.65
N LYS A 205 13.09 -9.73 -21.37
CA LYS A 205 14.15 -9.70 -22.36
C LYS A 205 14.79 -11.07 -22.45
N PRO A 206 14.91 -11.65 -23.66
CA PRO A 206 15.69 -12.86 -23.78
C PRO A 206 17.19 -12.57 -23.64
N TYR A 207 17.97 -13.49 -23.08
CA TYR A 207 19.42 -13.29 -22.91
C TYR A 207 20.15 -13.01 -24.21
N TRP A 208 19.73 -13.62 -25.32
CA TRP A 208 20.32 -13.37 -26.63
C TRP A 208 20.05 -11.96 -27.18
N ALA A 209 19.09 -11.21 -26.61
CA ALA A 209 18.86 -9.81 -26.94
C ALA A 209 19.78 -8.84 -26.18
N HIS A 210 20.51 -9.31 -25.15
CA HIS A 210 21.63 -8.59 -24.54
C HIS A 210 22.90 -8.85 -25.34
N GLY A 211 22.95 -8.37 -26.59
CA GLY A 211 24.10 -8.52 -27.45
C GLY A 211 25.35 -7.81 -26.92
N ASN A 212 26.42 -8.60 -26.72
CA ASN A 212 27.80 -8.25 -27.04
C ASN A 212 28.41 -6.99 -26.35
N GLN A 213 28.84 -7.13 -25.09
CA GLN A 213 30.03 -6.44 -24.59
C GLN A 213 30.97 -7.47 -23.97
N GLY A 214 31.90 -7.96 -24.76
CA GLY A 214 32.89 -8.94 -24.28
C GLY A 214 33.67 -9.60 -25.41
N GLY A 215 34.12 -8.82 -26.39
CA GLY A 215 35.24 -9.28 -27.22
C GLY A 215 36.48 -9.38 -26.34
N SER A 216 36.97 -10.61 -26.14
CA SER A 216 38.40 -10.86 -26.01
C SER A 216 38.67 -12.31 -26.41
N SER A 217 38.91 -12.48 -27.71
CA SER A 217 39.92 -13.41 -28.18
C SER A 217 41.25 -13.10 -27.46
N SER A 218 41.84 -14.08 -26.81
CA SER A 218 43.29 -14.12 -26.59
C SER A 218 43.74 -15.57 -26.58
N ALA A 219 44.89 -15.76 -27.22
CA ALA A 219 45.52 -16.99 -27.68
C ALA A 219 45.74 -18.07 -26.63
#